data_AF-A0A3S0UDL2-F1
#
_entry.id   AF-A0A3S0UDL2-F1
#
_cell.length_a   1.000
_cell.length_b   1.000
_cell.length_c   1.000
_cell.angle_alpha   90.00
_cell.angle_beta   90.00
_cell.angle_gamma   90.00
#
_symmetry.space_group_name_H-M   'P 1'
#
loop_
_entity.id
_entity.type
_entity.pdbx_description
1 polymer ?
#
loop_
_entity_poly.entity_id
_entity_poly.type
_entity_poly.pdbx_seq_one_letter_code
_entity_poly.pdbx_strand_id
1 'polypeptide(L)'
;MTASVKGQTTREEFAERLLKGSVRKSYAPIVDIDWDAPIDPDKYFLPPKVVSLYGTPIWEAMSRAEQIELSRQELVNTLSAGIWFENILNQALLRKAMHQDPTASATHYELTELGDETRHMVMFGKAIEKVGADPVRPKWYQRTIINMLPFAFQGSVLWVAALIGEEIFDSLQRQMMDDPELQPMVQRLMRIHVTEEARHIQFARDGLRKRAPEMSWPKRFWIGNLNGVGGLFFRFLFTNKVQYRRVGLDARAARRMARTSPHRIETQIAGFAPLASFLEEVGLLGPIARRLWRRSGFLPGGKIAPATRAEIAEPEDLYDGPATIDGREVRVRLAGHLDPIDGQYHWRGTVFETLDELPRTPVTVTVGERTATARVTERSQQGGYAISGAGLPPFPLT
;
A
#
# COMPACT_ATOMS: atom_id res chain seq x y z
N MET A 1 -0.38 39.60 -23.22
CA MET A 1 0.11 38.40 -22.51
C MET A 1 -1.10 37.67 -21.93
N THR A 2 -1.61 36.69 -22.66
CA THR A 2 -2.70 35.81 -22.21
C THR A 2 -2.07 34.65 -21.43
N ALA A 3 -2.27 34.66 -20.11
CA ALA A 3 -1.88 33.53 -19.27
C ALA A 3 -2.66 32.29 -19.70
N SER A 4 -1.96 31.26 -20.17
CA SER A 4 -2.51 29.94 -20.45
C SER A 4 -3.04 29.35 -19.15
N VAL A 5 -4.37 29.28 -19.02
CA VAL A 5 -5.04 28.50 -17.99
C VAL A 5 -4.74 27.04 -18.31
N LYS A 6 -3.75 26.44 -17.64
CA LYS A 6 -3.59 24.98 -17.62
C LYS A 6 -4.93 24.39 -17.18
N GLY A 7 -5.66 23.77 -18.11
CA GLY A 7 -6.90 23.07 -17.82
C GLY A 7 -6.66 22.05 -16.71
N GLN A 8 -7.54 22.01 -15.71
CA GLN A 8 -7.50 20.98 -14.68
C GLN A 8 -7.64 19.61 -15.36
N THR A 9 -6.73 18.69 -15.06
CA THR A 9 -6.72 17.33 -15.61
C THR A 9 -8.04 16.63 -15.27
N THR A 10 -8.71 16.09 -16.29
CA THR A 10 -9.96 15.36 -16.11
C THR A 10 -9.75 14.08 -15.31
N ARG A 11 -10.83 13.50 -14.74
CA ARG A 11 -10.73 12.22 -14.00
C ARG A 11 -10.26 11.08 -14.92
N GLU A 12 -10.64 11.11 -16.19
CA GLU A 12 -10.26 10.10 -17.17
C GLU A 12 -8.78 10.17 -17.53
N GLU A 13 -8.27 11.36 -17.85
CA GLU A 13 -6.83 11.57 -18.12
C GLU A 13 -5.96 11.20 -16.92
N PHE A 14 -6.42 11.53 -15.71
CA PHE A 14 -5.72 11.17 -14.48
C PHE A 14 -5.71 9.64 -14.25
N ALA A 15 -6.86 8.97 -14.44
CA ALA A 15 -6.97 7.53 -14.34
C ALA A 15 -6.12 6.82 -15.42
N GLU A 16 -6.08 7.33 -16.65
CA GLU A 16 -5.25 6.79 -17.72
C GLU A 16 -3.75 6.88 -17.37
N ARG A 17 -3.32 7.99 -16.76
CA ARG A 17 -1.94 8.12 -16.27
C ARG A 17 -1.63 7.09 -15.18
N LEU A 18 -2.53 6.89 -14.23
CA LEU A 18 -2.34 5.89 -13.17
C LEU A 18 -2.39 4.46 -13.73
N LEU A 19 -3.23 4.17 -14.72
CA LEU A 19 -3.25 2.90 -15.45
C LEU A 19 -1.91 2.64 -16.14
N LYS A 20 -1.35 3.63 -16.84
CA LYS A 20 -0.02 3.53 -17.44
C LYS A 20 1.05 3.26 -16.37
N GLY A 21 0.93 3.88 -15.19
CA GLY A 21 1.80 3.64 -14.03
C GLY A 21 1.64 2.23 -13.41
N SER A 22 0.42 1.69 -13.39
CA SER A 22 0.15 0.36 -12.80
C SER A 22 0.84 -0.77 -13.57
N VAL A 23 0.86 -0.70 -14.91
CA VAL A 23 1.58 -1.67 -15.73
C VAL A 23 3.07 -1.68 -15.41
N ARG A 24 3.64 -0.49 -15.11
CA ARG A 24 5.06 -0.32 -14.76
C ARG A 24 5.42 -0.98 -13.43
N LYS A 25 4.53 -0.94 -12.43
CA LYS A 25 4.85 -1.17 -11.01
C LYS A 25 3.82 -2.02 -10.27
N SER A 26 3.24 -3.01 -10.96
CA SER A 26 2.36 -4.01 -10.31
C SER A 26 3.21 -5.23 -9.91
N TYR A 27 3.66 -5.33 -8.68
CA TYR A 27 4.56 -6.42 -8.28
C TYR A 27 3.81 -7.74 -8.24
N ALA A 28 4.49 -8.85 -8.55
CA ALA A 28 4.05 -10.20 -8.27
C ALA A 28 4.67 -10.63 -6.93
N PRO A 29 3.95 -10.57 -5.79
CA PRO A 29 4.56 -10.75 -4.47
C PRO A 29 5.18 -12.13 -4.25
N ILE A 30 4.79 -13.12 -5.06
CA ILE A 30 5.37 -14.46 -5.03
C ILE A 30 6.83 -14.45 -5.52
N VAL A 31 7.16 -13.57 -6.48
CA VAL A 31 8.46 -13.50 -7.14
C VAL A 31 9.30 -12.34 -6.59
N ASP A 32 8.67 -11.21 -6.28
CA ASP A 32 9.37 -9.97 -5.92
C ASP A 32 9.90 -9.93 -4.47
N ILE A 33 9.67 -10.99 -3.69
CA ILE A 33 10.22 -11.16 -2.35
C ILE A 33 10.95 -12.51 -2.33
N ASP A 34 12.21 -12.50 -1.91
CA ASP A 34 12.95 -13.73 -1.62
C ASP A 34 12.37 -14.39 -0.35
N TRP A 35 11.39 -15.26 -0.55
CA TRP A 35 10.74 -16.03 0.50
C TRP A 35 11.63 -17.14 1.06
N ASP A 36 12.72 -17.49 0.38
CA ASP A 36 13.64 -18.55 0.80
C ASP A 36 14.78 -18.02 1.68
N ALA A 37 15.09 -16.72 1.58
CA ALA A 37 16.05 -16.04 2.44
C ALA A 37 15.82 -16.33 3.94
N PRO A 38 16.89 -16.62 4.72
CA PRO A 38 16.76 -16.87 6.14
C PRO A 38 16.33 -15.62 6.90
N ILE A 39 15.56 -15.82 7.97
CA ILE A 39 15.24 -14.74 8.92
C ILE A 39 16.48 -14.51 9.79
N ASP A 40 16.91 -13.25 9.88
CA ASP A 40 18.03 -12.85 10.74
C ASP A 40 17.55 -12.79 12.20
N PRO A 41 18.07 -13.62 13.12
CA PRO A 41 17.58 -13.67 14.49
C PRO A 41 17.83 -12.37 15.29
N ASP A 42 18.75 -11.51 14.86
CA ASP A 42 19.15 -10.30 15.57
C ASP A 42 18.46 -9.03 15.05
N LYS A 43 17.63 -9.17 14.01
CA LYS A 43 16.88 -8.07 13.39
C LYS A 43 15.40 -8.03 13.77
N TYR A 44 14.90 -6.82 13.84
CA TYR A 44 13.51 -6.53 14.16
C TYR A 44 12.59 -6.70 12.96
N PHE A 45 11.31 -6.99 13.22
CA PHE A 45 10.24 -7.04 12.23
C PHE A 45 9.52 -5.69 12.08
N LEU A 46 9.68 -4.80 13.05
CA LEU A 46 9.32 -3.39 13.01
C LEU A 46 10.43 -2.63 13.74
N PRO A 47 10.93 -1.50 13.22
CA PRO A 47 12.02 -0.80 13.89
C PRO A 47 11.68 -0.43 15.34
N PRO A 48 12.64 -0.48 16.28
CA PRO A 48 12.39 -0.24 17.69
C PRO A 48 11.55 1.01 17.95
N LYS A 49 11.91 2.12 17.29
CA LYS A 49 11.23 3.42 17.41
C LYS A 49 9.73 3.41 17.08
N VAL A 50 9.20 2.42 16.35
CA VAL A 50 7.78 2.35 16.02
C VAL A 50 7.01 1.32 16.86
N VAL A 51 7.72 0.47 17.61
CA VAL A 51 7.13 -0.55 18.48
C VAL A 51 6.38 0.11 19.65
N SER A 52 5.20 -0.42 19.99
CA SER A 52 4.26 0.29 20.86
C SER A 52 4.75 0.56 22.29
N LEU A 53 5.73 -0.21 22.78
CA LEU A 53 6.30 -0.07 24.13
C LEU A 53 7.65 0.67 24.13
N TYR A 54 8.19 1.06 22.99
CA TYR A 54 9.48 1.74 22.92
C TYR A 54 9.56 2.97 23.85
N GLY A 55 10.69 3.09 24.55
CA GLY A 55 10.96 4.16 25.52
C GLY A 55 10.11 4.10 26.80
N THR A 56 9.48 2.95 27.11
CA THR A 56 8.71 2.76 28.34
C THR A 56 9.46 1.86 29.33
N PRO A 57 9.17 1.92 30.65
CA PRO A 57 9.81 1.04 31.62
C PRO A 57 9.68 -0.46 31.33
N ILE A 58 8.58 -0.90 30.70
CA ILE A 58 8.44 -2.30 30.29
C ILE A 58 9.46 -2.63 29.19
N TRP A 59 9.67 -1.74 28.22
CA TRP A 59 10.62 -1.95 27.13
C TRP A 59 12.07 -1.98 27.61
N GLU A 60 12.45 -1.05 28.50
CA GLU A 60 13.81 -1.01 29.07
C GLU A 60 14.12 -2.27 29.91
N ALA A 61 13.09 -2.93 30.45
CA ALA A 61 13.24 -4.18 31.19
C ALA A 61 13.24 -5.43 30.29
N MET A 62 12.86 -5.31 29.02
CA MET A 62 12.83 -6.43 28.07
C MET A 62 14.24 -6.73 27.55
N SER A 63 14.57 -8.01 27.46
CA SER A 63 15.72 -8.49 26.70
C SER A 63 15.57 -8.17 25.20
N ARG A 64 16.68 -8.13 24.46
CA ARG A 64 16.66 -7.91 23.00
C ARG A 64 15.78 -8.93 22.28
N ALA A 65 15.79 -10.19 22.71
CA ALA A 65 14.95 -11.25 22.15
C ALA A 65 13.45 -10.96 22.36
N GLU A 66 13.04 -10.48 23.54
CA GLU A 66 11.65 -10.09 23.80
C GLU A 66 11.24 -8.85 22.99
N GLN A 67 12.17 -7.90 22.78
CA GLN A 67 11.93 -6.71 21.96
C GLN A 67 11.70 -7.09 20.49
N ILE A 68 12.52 -8.00 19.95
CA ILE A 68 12.36 -8.56 18.59
C ILE A 68 11.04 -9.33 18.49
N GLU A 69 10.73 -10.18 19.47
CA GLU A 69 9.48 -10.95 19.50
C GLU A 69 8.24 -10.03 19.56
N LEU A 70 8.29 -8.94 20.33
CA LEU A 70 7.22 -7.95 20.34
C LEU A 70 7.05 -7.28 18.96
N SER A 71 8.15 -6.88 18.32
CA SER A 71 8.10 -6.31 16.97
C SER A 71 7.47 -7.28 15.97
N ARG A 72 7.77 -8.58 16.11
CA ARG A 72 7.20 -9.67 15.31
C ARG A 72 5.69 -9.78 15.48
N GLN A 73 5.21 -9.79 16.73
CA GLN A 73 3.78 -9.88 17.03
C GLN A 73 3.00 -8.63 16.59
N GLU A 74 3.61 -7.45 16.68
CA GLU A 74 3.01 -6.20 16.22
C GLU A 74 2.92 -6.11 14.69
N LEU A 75 3.95 -6.58 13.97
CA LEU A 75 3.90 -6.74 12.52
C LEU A 75 2.75 -7.65 12.13
N VAL A 76 2.68 -8.84 12.72
CA VAL A 76 1.68 -9.86 12.39
C VAL A 76 0.26 -9.38 12.66
N ASN A 77 0.03 -8.67 13.77
CA ASN A 77 -1.26 -8.04 14.06
C ASN A 77 -1.64 -7.00 13.00
N THR A 78 -0.66 -6.22 12.52
CA THR A 78 -0.86 -5.20 11.49
C THR A 78 -1.16 -5.82 10.13
N LEU A 79 -0.33 -6.77 9.67
CA LEU A 79 -0.55 -7.50 8.41
C LEU A 79 -1.88 -8.25 8.41
N SER A 80 -2.22 -8.89 9.55
CA SER A 80 -3.52 -9.58 9.68
C SER A 80 -4.68 -8.61 9.51
N ALA A 81 -4.60 -7.40 10.06
CA ALA A 81 -5.62 -6.38 9.89
C ALA A 81 -5.67 -5.82 8.46
N GLY A 82 -4.51 -5.64 7.81
CA GLY A 82 -4.39 -5.25 6.40
C GLY A 82 -5.15 -6.21 5.49
N ILE A 83 -4.98 -7.53 5.64
CA ILE A 83 -5.73 -8.53 4.85
C ILE A 83 -7.25 -8.31 4.92
N TRP A 84 -7.78 -8.03 6.11
CA TRP A 84 -9.23 -7.78 6.26
C TRP A 84 -9.64 -6.43 5.69
N PHE A 85 -8.79 -5.41 5.79
CA PHE A 85 -9.02 -4.10 5.23
C PHE A 85 -9.08 -4.15 3.69
N GLU A 86 -8.10 -4.76 3.04
CA GLU A 86 -8.10 -4.96 1.58
C GLU A 86 -9.34 -5.73 1.12
N ASN A 87 -9.74 -6.76 1.87
CA ASN A 87 -10.94 -7.50 1.56
C ASN A 87 -12.23 -6.64 1.69
N ILE A 88 -12.29 -5.67 2.60
CA ILE A 88 -13.41 -4.73 2.72
C ILE A 88 -13.42 -3.78 1.52
N LEU A 89 -12.25 -3.24 1.14
CA LEU A 89 -12.13 -2.36 -0.03
C LEU A 89 -12.51 -3.08 -1.31
N ASN A 90 -12.02 -4.30 -1.53
CA ASN A 90 -12.37 -5.12 -2.68
C ASN A 90 -13.88 -5.32 -2.81
N GLN A 91 -14.56 -5.66 -1.71
CA GLN A 91 -16.02 -5.79 -1.70
C GLN A 91 -16.71 -4.46 -2.04
N ALA A 92 -16.23 -3.34 -1.51
CA ALA A 92 -16.82 -2.04 -1.78
C ALA A 92 -16.60 -1.59 -3.25
N LEU A 93 -15.41 -1.80 -3.80
CA LEU A 93 -15.07 -1.52 -5.20
C LEU A 93 -15.90 -2.38 -6.17
N LEU A 94 -16.01 -3.69 -5.92
CA LEU A 94 -16.85 -4.59 -6.73
C LEU A 94 -18.32 -4.17 -6.73
N ARG A 95 -18.86 -3.77 -5.57
CA ARG A 95 -20.23 -3.25 -5.49
C ARG A 95 -20.40 -1.94 -6.24
N LYS A 96 -19.39 -1.07 -6.20
CA LYS A 96 -19.43 0.23 -6.89
C LYS A 96 -19.38 0.07 -8.40
N ALA A 97 -18.56 -0.87 -8.91
CA ALA A 97 -18.43 -1.17 -10.33
C ALA A 97 -19.77 -1.53 -11.00
N MET A 98 -20.71 -2.13 -10.27
CA MET A 98 -22.07 -2.44 -10.77
C MET A 98 -22.88 -1.20 -11.18
N HIS A 99 -22.46 -0.01 -10.79
CA HIS A 99 -23.14 1.25 -11.05
C HIS A 99 -22.30 2.22 -11.90
N GLN A 100 -21.21 1.73 -12.50
CA GLN A 100 -20.29 2.53 -13.31
C GLN A 100 -20.27 2.04 -14.75
N ASP A 101 -19.87 2.92 -15.67
CA ASP A 101 -19.58 2.53 -17.05
C ASP A 101 -18.36 1.59 -17.05
N PRO A 102 -18.50 0.33 -17.49
CA PRO A 102 -17.40 -0.63 -17.51
C PRO A 102 -16.30 -0.28 -18.50
N THR A 103 -16.55 0.64 -19.45
CA THR A 103 -15.57 1.05 -20.47
C THR A 103 -14.72 2.26 -20.04
N ALA A 104 -15.12 2.94 -18.97
CA ALA A 104 -14.44 4.15 -18.50
C ALA A 104 -13.07 3.82 -17.87
N SER A 105 -12.05 4.63 -18.18
CA SER A 105 -10.69 4.47 -17.61
C SER A 105 -10.67 4.50 -16.08
N ALA A 106 -11.56 5.26 -15.44
CA ALA A 106 -11.69 5.25 -13.99
C ALA A 106 -12.18 3.90 -13.44
N THR A 107 -13.07 3.21 -14.15
CA THR A 107 -13.54 1.87 -13.77
C THR A 107 -12.44 0.83 -14.00
N HIS A 108 -11.74 0.89 -15.13
CA HIS A 108 -10.57 0.02 -15.38
C HIS A 108 -9.47 0.20 -14.33
N TYR A 109 -9.22 1.45 -13.90
CA TYR A 109 -8.25 1.72 -12.85
C TYR A 109 -8.68 1.12 -11.51
N GLU A 110 -9.94 1.30 -11.11
CA GLU A 110 -10.49 0.69 -9.88
C GLU A 110 -10.43 -0.86 -9.88
N LEU A 111 -10.56 -1.49 -11.07
CA LEU A 111 -10.34 -2.93 -11.21
C LEU A 111 -8.85 -3.33 -11.14
N THR A 112 -7.96 -2.41 -11.50
CA THR A 112 -6.52 -2.61 -11.31
C THR A 112 -6.14 -2.48 -9.85
N GLU A 113 -6.70 -1.51 -9.12
CA GLU A 113 -6.55 -1.40 -7.66
C GLU A 113 -7.01 -2.70 -6.98
N LEU A 114 -8.18 -3.21 -7.35
CA LEU A 114 -8.67 -4.51 -6.88
C LEU A 114 -7.65 -5.65 -7.08
N GLY A 115 -6.99 -5.67 -8.24
CA GLY A 115 -5.93 -6.62 -8.54
C GLY A 115 -4.71 -6.46 -7.63
N ASP A 116 -4.24 -5.23 -7.44
CA ASP A 116 -3.12 -4.91 -6.54
C ASP A 116 -3.48 -5.33 -5.09
N GLU A 117 -4.71 -5.07 -4.62
CA GLU A 117 -5.13 -5.46 -3.27
C GLU A 117 -5.20 -6.96 -3.04
N THR A 118 -5.64 -7.74 -4.03
CA THR A 118 -5.59 -9.21 -3.91
C THR A 118 -4.16 -9.72 -3.79
N ARG A 119 -3.21 -9.09 -4.48
CA ARG A 119 -1.79 -9.40 -4.37
C ARG A 119 -1.22 -8.99 -3.01
N HIS A 120 -1.58 -7.82 -2.48
CA HIS A 120 -1.23 -7.41 -1.12
C HIS A 120 -1.70 -8.42 -0.07
N MET A 121 -2.95 -8.89 -0.18
CA MET A 121 -3.48 -9.91 0.73
C MET A 121 -2.65 -11.20 0.71
N VAL A 122 -2.26 -11.68 -0.49
CA VAL A 122 -1.38 -12.85 -0.64
C VAL A 122 0.00 -12.57 -0.02
N MET A 123 0.58 -11.40 -0.31
CA MET A 123 1.87 -10.97 0.22
C MET A 123 1.88 -10.97 1.75
N PHE A 124 0.86 -10.38 2.38
CA PHE A 124 0.71 -10.33 3.83
C PHE A 124 0.53 -11.73 4.43
N GLY A 125 -0.24 -12.60 3.76
CA GLY A 125 -0.40 -14.00 4.15
C GLY A 125 0.93 -14.76 4.18
N LYS A 126 1.70 -14.68 3.09
CA LYS A 126 3.03 -15.31 2.99
C LYS A 126 4.02 -14.73 4.01
N ALA A 127 3.97 -13.43 4.27
CA ALA A 127 4.81 -12.81 5.30
C ALA A 127 4.48 -13.32 6.71
N ILE A 128 3.20 -13.46 7.06
CA ILE A 128 2.80 -14.02 8.36
C ILE A 128 3.29 -15.48 8.49
N GLU A 129 3.15 -16.29 7.44
CA GLU A 129 3.64 -17.66 7.39
C GLU A 129 5.16 -17.73 7.57
N LYS A 130 5.92 -16.96 6.78
CA LYS A 130 7.39 -16.92 6.83
C LYS A 130 7.94 -16.47 8.19
N VAL A 131 7.24 -15.54 8.84
CA VAL A 131 7.57 -15.04 10.19
C VAL A 131 7.24 -16.07 11.28
N GLY A 132 6.51 -17.14 10.96
CA GLY A 132 6.18 -18.22 11.89
C GLY A 132 5.27 -17.77 13.03
N ALA A 133 4.33 -16.86 12.77
CA ALA A 133 3.40 -16.34 13.78
C ALA A 133 1.95 -16.68 13.45
N ASP A 134 1.13 -16.87 14.48
CA ASP A 134 -0.30 -17.07 14.28
C ASP A 134 -0.99 -15.77 13.82
N PRO A 135 -1.74 -15.75 12.70
CA PRO A 135 -2.49 -14.57 12.28
C PRO A 135 -3.54 -14.18 13.33
N VAL A 136 -3.78 -12.88 13.49
CA VAL A 136 -4.82 -12.36 14.38
C VAL A 136 -6.16 -12.40 13.65
N ARG A 137 -7.04 -13.31 14.06
CA ARG A 137 -8.36 -13.48 13.45
C ARG A 137 -9.44 -12.68 14.19
N PRO A 138 -10.35 -12.00 13.46
CA PRO A 138 -11.50 -11.35 14.08
C PRO A 138 -12.42 -12.39 14.73
N LYS A 139 -12.98 -12.03 15.87
CA LYS A 139 -14.04 -12.80 16.54
C LYS A 139 -15.32 -12.76 15.71
N TRP A 140 -16.25 -13.68 15.96
CA TRP A 140 -17.49 -13.80 15.18
C TRP A 140 -18.25 -12.46 15.07
N TYR A 141 -18.42 -11.71 16.17
CA TYR A 141 -19.13 -10.42 16.15
C TYR A 141 -18.36 -9.34 15.36
N GLN A 142 -17.03 -9.40 15.35
CA GLN A 142 -16.21 -8.49 14.55
C GLN A 142 -16.33 -8.84 13.07
N ARG A 143 -16.40 -10.14 12.71
CA ARG A 143 -16.65 -10.59 11.34
C ARG A 143 -18.00 -10.11 10.83
N THR A 144 -19.04 -10.16 11.67
CA THR A 144 -20.35 -9.61 11.32
C THR A 144 -20.25 -8.11 11.00
N ILE A 145 -19.56 -7.32 11.84
CA ILE A 145 -19.36 -5.89 11.58
C ILE A 145 -18.58 -5.67 10.28
N ILE A 146 -17.45 -6.37 10.12
CA ILE A 146 -16.58 -6.28 8.93
C ILE A 146 -17.36 -6.55 7.64
N ASN A 147 -18.19 -7.60 7.62
CA ASN A 147 -19.01 -7.95 6.45
C ASN A 147 -20.13 -6.94 6.16
N MET A 148 -20.49 -6.08 7.13
CA MET A 148 -21.49 -5.03 6.93
C MET A 148 -20.87 -3.70 6.46
N LEU A 149 -19.58 -3.47 6.70
CA LEU A 149 -18.91 -2.21 6.32
C LEU A 149 -18.98 -1.89 4.82
N PRO A 150 -18.80 -2.84 3.88
CA PRO A 150 -18.89 -2.54 2.44
C PRO A 150 -20.22 -1.92 2.00
N PHE A 151 -21.31 -2.16 2.73
CA PHE A 151 -22.61 -1.55 2.43
C PHE A 151 -22.67 -0.06 2.81
N ALA A 152 -21.89 0.36 3.81
CA ALA A 152 -21.77 1.75 4.21
C ALA A 152 -20.68 2.51 3.42
N PHE A 153 -19.70 1.80 2.87
CA PHE A 153 -18.58 2.38 2.13
C PHE A 153 -18.97 2.66 0.68
N GLN A 154 -19.76 3.71 0.49
CA GLN A 154 -20.20 4.16 -0.83
C GLN A 154 -19.81 5.63 -1.08
N GLY A 155 -19.60 5.97 -2.37
CA GLY A 155 -19.28 7.33 -2.79
C GLY A 155 -18.08 7.91 -2.04
N SER A 156 -18.23 9.10 -1.45
CA SER A 156 -17.15 9.75 -0.71
C SER A 156 -16.81 9.10 0.63
N VAL A 157 -17.69 8.27 1.19
CA VAL A 157 -17.37 7.49 2.41
C VAL A 157 -16.32 6.45 2.09
N LEU A 158 -16.44 5.77 0.94
CA LEU A 158 -15.45 4.80 0.47
C LEU A 158 -14.06 5.45 0.38
N TRP A 159 -13.94 6.58 -0.31
CA TRP A 159 -12.65 7.25 -0.48
C TRP A 159 -12.05 7.75 0.84
N VAL A 160 -12.87 8.27 1.76
CA VAL A 160 -12.40 8.66 3.09
C VAL A 160 -11.95 7.44 3.89
N ALA A 161 -12.69 6.33 3.82
CA ALA A 161 -12.34 5.09 4.50
C ALA A 161 -11.05 4.45 3.94
N ALA A 162 -10.89 4.44 2.61
CA ALA A 162 -9.69 4.02 1.90
C ALA A 162 -8.47 4.80 2.40
N LEU A 163 -8.51 6.14 2.32
CA LEU A 163 -7.41 6.99 2.80
C LEU A 163 -7.09 6.81 4.28
N ILE A 164 -8.09 6.63 5.14
CA ILE A 164 -7.87 6.39 6.56
C ILE A 164 -7.11 5.08 6.80
N GLY A 165 -7.43 4.04 6.03
CA GLY A 165 -6.70 2.77 6.11
C GLY A 165 -5.30 2.88 5.51
N GLU A 166 -5.22 3.27 4.25
CA GLU A 166 -4.00 3.21 3.43
C GLU A 166 -2.95 4.25 3.86
N GLU A 167 -3.35 5.52 4.02
CA GLU A 167 -2.39 6.62 4.13
C GLU A 167 -1.64 6.62 5.49
N ILE A 168 -2.30 6.16 6.55
CA ILE A 168 -1.66 6.03 7.87
C ILE A 168 -0.59 4.93 7.82
N PHE A 169 -0.89 3.79 7.18
CA PHE A 169 0.09 2.72 7.03
C PHE A 169 1.23 3.14 6.10
N ASP A 170 0.91 3.74 4.95
CA ASP A 170 1.88 4.25 3.98
C ASP A 170 2.88 5.20 4.64
N SER A 171 2.40 6.19 5.41
CA SER A 171 3.26 7.14 6.11
C SER A 171 4.18 6.46 7.13
N LEU A 172 3.66 5.48 7.89
CA LEU A 172 4.47 4.71 8.84
C LEU A 172 5.51 3.85 8.12
N GLN A 173 5.12 3.17 7.03
CA GLN A 173 6.02 2.33 6.23
C GLN A 173 7.16 3.15 5.61
N ARG A 174 6.88 4.35 5.07
CA ARG A 174 7.89 5.29 4.55
C ARG A 174 8.91 5.73 5.60
N GLN A 175 8.50 5.88 6.85
CA GLN A 175 9.40 6.28 7.95
C GLN A 175 10.31 5.14 8.44
N MET A 176 10.02 3.89 8.05
CA MET A 176 10.62 2.71 8.65
C MET A 176 11.30 1.76 7.65
N MET A 177 11.00 1.85 6.34
CA MET A 177 11.48 0.89 5.35
C MET A 177 12.99 0.89 5.11
N ASP A 178 13.67 2.01 5.36
CA ASP A 178 15.12 2.15 5.19
C ASP A 178 15.89 1.96 6.50
N ASP A 179 15.24 1.43 7.54
CA ASP A 179 15.85 1.18 8.83
C ASP A 179 16.78 -0.04 8.77
N PRO A 180 18.08 0.10 9.14
CA PRO A 180 19.06 -0.98 9.00
C PRO A 180 18.78 -2.18 9.92
N GLU A 181 18.05 -1.98 11.03
CA GLU A 181 17.69 -3.03 11.97
C GLU A 181 16.46 -3.85 11.52
N LEU A 182 15.81 -3.48 10.41
CA LEU A 182 14.63 -4.15 9.88
C LEU A 182 15.02 -5.38 9.03
N GLN A 183 14.25 -6.47 9.14
CA GLN A 183 14.39 -7.64 8.27
C GLN A 183 14.33 -7.24 6.78
N PRO A 184 15.29 -7.66 5.92
CA PRO A 184 15.28 -7.31 4.50
C PRO A 184 13.98 -7.69 3.77
N MET A 185 13.40 -8.85 4.10
CA MET A 185 12.10 -9.28 3.56
C MET A 185 10.98 -8.29 3.91
N VAL A 186 10.97 -7.77 5.15
CA VAL A 186 9.97 -6.79 5.59
C VAL A 186 10.18 -5.44 4.90
N GLN A 187 11.44 -5.00 4.73
CA GLN A 187 11.76 -3.80 3.95
C GLN A 187 11.21 -3.91 2.52
N ARG A 188 11.45 -5.05 1.86
CA ARG A 188 10.96 -5.30 0.50
C ARG A 188 9.44 -5.29 0.43
N LEU A 189 8.76 -6.00 1.34
CA LEU A 189 7.30 -5.99 1.46
C LEU A 189 6.76 -4.57 1.61
N MET A 190 7.34 -3.76 2.49
CA MET A 190 6.92 -2.37 2.69
C MET A 190 7.15 -1.53 1.45
N ARG A 191 8.28 -1.68 0.76
CA ARG A 191 8.61 -0.93 -0.46
C ARG A 191 7.64 -1.24 -1.60
N ILE A 192 7.30 -2.52 -1.79
CA ILE A 192 6.29 -2.96 -2.76
C ILE A 192 4.95 -2.29 -2.43
N HIS A 193 4.42 -2.54 -1.23
CA HIS A 193 3.12 -2.03 -0.80
C HIS A 193 3.02 -0.50 -0.94
N VAL A 194 3.99 0.23 -0.39
CA VAL A 194 4.02 1.70 -0.44
C VAL A 194 4.08 2.26 -1.87
N THR A 195 4.73 1.55 -2.79
CA THR A 195 4.82 1.94 -4.20
C THR A 195 3.49 1.77 -4.92
N GLU A 196 2.74 0.72 -4.60
CA GLU A 196 1.41 0.43 -5.14
C GLU A 196 0.35 1.36 -4.53
N GLU A 197 0.30 1.44 -3.19
CA GLU A 197 -0.58 2.32 -2.43
C GLU A 197 -0.42 3.80 -2.76
N ALA A 198 0.74 4.22 -3.25
CA ALA A 198 0.94 5.59 -3.70
C ALA A 198 0.00 6.01 -4.82
N ARG A 199 -0.44 5.07 -5.66
CA ARG A 199 -1.39 5.35 -6.72
C ARG A 199 -2.82 5.37 -6.18
N HIS A 200 -3.17 4.44 -5.29
CA HIS A 200 -4.50 4.33 -4.67
C HIS A 200 -4.83 5.59 -3.87
N ILE A 201 -3.90 6.01 -3.01
CA ILE A 201 -4.01 7.25 -2.22
C ILE A 201 -4.17 8.47 -3.13
N GLN A 202 -3.41 8.56 -4.22
CA GLN A 202 -3.51 9.67 -5.18
C GLN A 202 -4.90 9.70 -5.86
N PHE A 203 -5.43 8.55 -6.24
CA PHE A 203 -6.75 8.42 -6.85
C PHE A 203 -7.89 8.75 -5.89
N ALA A 204 -7.82 8.27 -4.65
CA ALA A 204 -8.79 8.59 -3.62
C ALA A 204 -8.76 10.10 -3.27
N ARG A 205 -7.57 10.72 -3.17
CA ARG A 205 -7.40 12.16 -2.94
C ARG A 205 -7.98 13.01 -4.09
N ASP A 206 -7.69 12.68 -5.35
CA ASP A 206 -8.31 13.36 -6.52
C ASP A 206 -9.84 13.25 -6.46
N GLY A 207 -10.34 12.04 -6.15
CA GLY A 207 -11.75 11.74 -6.02
C GLY A 207 -12.47 12.56 -4.93
N LEU A 208 -11.79 12.91 -3.84
CA LEU A 208 -12.34 13.76 -2.79
C LEU A 208 -12.17 15.25 -3.08
N ARG A 209 -11.04 15.69 -3.65
CA ARG A 209 -10.85 17.10 -4.03
C ARG A 209 -11.92 17.60 -5.00
N LYS A 210 -12.29 16.78 -5.99
CA LYS A 210 -13.33 17.13 -6.96
C LYS A 210 -14.73 17.11 -6.35
N ARG A 211 -15.03 16.17 -5.45
CA ARG A 211 -16.39 15.97 -4.90
C ARG A 211 -16.70 16.81 -3.66
N ALA A 212 -15.70 17.13 -2.83
CA ALA A 212 -15.91 17.85 -1.57
C ALA A 212 -16.54 19.25 -1.75
N PRO A 213 -16.16 20.06 -2.76
CA PRO A 213 -16.80 21.35 -3.03
C PRO A 213 -18.29 21.25 -3.39
N GLU A 214 -18.69 20.15 -4.03
CA GLU A 214 -20.07 19.92 -4.50
C GLU A 214 -20.98 19.33 -3.40
N MET A 215 -20.45 19.00 -2.22
CA MET A 215 -21.23 18.37 -1.16
C MET A 215 -22.18 19.36 -0.48
N SER A 216 -23.42 18.92 -0.28
CA SER A 216 -24.33 19.62 0.63
C SER A 216 -23.76 19.67 2.06
N TRP A 217 -24.08 20.74 2.78
CA TRP A 217 -23.60 20.95 4.15
C TRP A 217 -23.87 19.76 5.09
N PRO A 218 -25.08 19.14 5.11
CA PRO A 218 -25.34 17.98 5.98
C PRO A 218 -24.44 16.78 5.65
N LYS A 219 -24.24 16.50 4.36
CA LYS A 219 -23.38 15.40 3.90
C LYS A 219 -21.92 15.65 4.29
N ARG A 220 -21.42 16.88 4.06
CA ARG A 220 -20.07 17.29 4.45
C ARG A 220 -19.86 17.20 5.95
N PHE A 221 -20.83 17.65 6.75
CA PHE A 221 -20.77 17.53 8.21
C PHE A 221 -20.73 16.06 8.65
N TRP A 222 -21.56 15.20 8.08
CA TRP A 222 -21.60 13.79 8.45
C TRP A 222 -20.30 13.05 8.08
N ILE A 223 -19.85 13.13 6.82
CA ILE A 223 -18.58 12.53 6.37
C ILE A 223 -17.39 13.10 7.14
N GLY A 224 -17.42 14.42 7.35
CA GLY A 224 -16.36 15.14 8.06
C GLY A 224 -16.23 14.76 9.54
N ASN A 225 -17.23 14.13 10.14
CA ASN A 225 -17.19 13.69 11.53
C ASN A 225 -17.07 12.16 11.67
N LEU A 226 -17.61 11.39 10.71
CA LEU A 226 -17.57 9.93 10.72
C LEU A 226 -16.13 9.39 10.76
N ASN A 227 -15.20 10.04 10.06
CA ASN A 227 -13.80 9.61 10.02
C ASN A 227 -13.13 9.53 11.39
N GLY A 228 -13.62 10.26 12.40
CA GLY A 228 -13.09 10.19 13.77
C GLY A 228 -13.16 8.81 14.41
N VAL A 229 -14.08 7.94 13.95
CA VAL A 229 -14.16 6.53 14.39
C VAL A 229 -12.88 5.77 14.04
N GLY A 230 -12.19 6.16 12.96
CA GLY A 230 -10.89 5.62 12.58
C GLY A 230 -9.86 5.72 13.71
N GLY A 231 -9.85 6.82 14.47
CA GLY A 231 -8.93 6.99 15.60
C GLY A 231 -9.14 5.95 16.70
N LEU A 232 -10.39 5.61 17.01
CA LEU A 232 -10.72 4.57 17.99
C LEU A 232 -10.28 3.20 17.49
N PHE A 233 -10.49 2.93 16.20
CA PHE A 233 -10.07 1.69 15.54
C PHE A 233 -8.55 1.53 15.55
N PHE A 234 -7.78 2.52 15.08
CA PHE A 234 -6.31 2.44 15.06
C PHE A 234 -5.70 2.39 16.47
N ARG A 235 -6.27 3.12 17.44
CA ARG A 235 -5.86 2.98 18.85
C ARG A 235 -6.17 1.58 19.40
N PHE A 236 -7.20 0.90 18.92
CA PHE A 236 -7.44 -0.50 19.25
C PHE A 236 -6.41 -1.40 18.57
N LEU A 237 -6.22 -1.25 17.26
CA LEU A 237 -5.37 -2.07 16.42
C LEU A 237 -3.92 -2.08 16.92
N PHE A 238 -3.33 -0.90 17.09
CA PHE A 238 -1.92 -0.78 17.48
C PHE A 238 -1.62 -1.11 18.94
N THR A 239 -2.65 -1.32 19.76
CA THR A 239 -2.48 -1.70 21.17
C THR A 239 -3.32 -2.94 21.49
N ASN A 240 -3.41 -3.85 20.52
CA ASN A 240 -4.18 -5.06 20.66
C ASN A 240 -3.56 -5.93 21.77
N LYS A 241 -4.38 -6.42 22.69
CA LYS A 241 -3.90 -7.22 23.83
C LYS A 241 -3.24 -8.53 23.41
N VAL A 242 -3.55 -9.02 22.21
CA VAL A 242 -3.00 -10.29 21.69
C VAL A 242 -1.49 -10.19 21.52
N GLN A 243 -0.98 -9.08 20.98
CA GLN A 243 0.46 -8.94 20.72
C GLN A 243 1.27 -9.06 22.01
N TYR A 244 0.90 -8.33 23.06
CA TYR A 244 1.59 -8.36 24.36
C TYR A 244 1.50 -9.73 25.06
N ARG A 245 0.33 -10.38 25.00
CA ARG A 245 0.12 -11.68 25.64
C ARG A 245 1.00 -12.76 25.04
N ARG A 246 1.23 -12.71 23.72
CA ARG A 246 2.05 -13.71 23.01
C ARG A 246 3.54 -13.61 23.36
N VAL A 247 4.01 -12.41 23.74
CA VAL A 247 5.36 -12.21 24.29
C VAL A 247 5.45 -12.60 25.78
N GLY A 248 4.34 -12.95 26.43
CA GLY A 248 4.30 -13.28 27.86
C GLY A 248 4.10 -12.09 28.80
N LEU A 249 3.85 -10.89 28.28
CA LEU A 249 3.61 -9.68 29.10
C LEU A 249 2.18 -9.64 29.67
N ASP A 250 1.98 -8.90 30.77
CA ASP A 250 0.63 -8.51 31.20
C ASP A 250 0.02 -7.57 30.15
N ALA A 251 -0.82 -8.15 29.30
CA ALA A 251 -1.45 -7.45 28.20
C ALA A 251 -2.33 -6.25 28.62
N ARG A 252 -2.83 -6.19 29.86
CA ARG A 252 -3.56 -5.01 30.35
C ARG A 252 -2.59 -3.91 30.76
N ALA A 253 -1.53 -4.25 31.48
CA ALA A 253 -0.51 -3.29 31.90
C ALA A 253 0.25 -2.71 30.71
N ALA A 254 0.78 -3.57 29.83
CA ALA A 254 1.47 -3.19 28.61
C ALA A 254 0.62 -2.27 27.73
N ARG A 255 -0.65 -2.64 27.49
CA ARG A 255 -1.58 -1.81 26.72
C ARG A 255 -1.83 -0.44 27.34
N ARG A 256 -1.96 -0.36 28.68
CA ARG A 256 -2.14 0.93 29.36
C ARG A 256 -0.91 1.81 29.14
N MET A 257 0.28 1.24 29.30
CA MET A 257 1.55 1.95 29.15
C MET A 257 1.79 2.43 27.71
N ALA A 258 1.60 1.54 26.72
CA ALA A 258 1.70 1.90 25.29
C ALA A 258 0.76 3.05 24.91
N ARG A 259 -0.44 3.10 25.51
CA ARG A 259 -1.48 4.11 25.26
C ARG A 259 -1.22 5.49 25.85
N THR A 260 -0.29 5.57 26.80
CA THR A 260 0.13 6.80 27.49
C THR A 260 1.58 7.15 27.20
N SER A 261 2.30 6.35 26.41
CA SER A 261 3.68 6.61 26.02
C SER A 261 3.75 7.89 25.18
N PRO A 262 4.53 8.92 25.59
CA PRO A 262 4.72 10.14 24.82
C PRO A 262 5.28 9.85 23.42
N HIS A 263 6.32 9.03 23.35
CA HIS A 263 6.95 8.61 22.09
C HIS A 263 5.95 7.94 21.14
N ARG A 264 5.06 7.09 21.68
CA ARG A 264 4.03 6.43 20.87
C ARG A 264 3.02 7.43 20.31
N ILE A 265 2.61 8.42 21.10
CA ILE A 265 1.69 9.48 20.66
C ILE A 265 2.35 10.33 19.57
N GLU A 266 3.62 10.68 19.72
CA GLU A 266 4.39 11.42 18.70
C GLU A 266 4.47 10.65 17.38
N THR A 267 4.80 9.35 17.44
CA THR A 267 4.84 8.47 16.26
C THR A 267 3.48 8.40 15.56
N GLN A 268 2.38 8.33 16.32
CA GLN A 268 1.02 8.30 15.78
C GLN A 268 0.62 9.64 15.14
N ILE A 269 0.99 10.76 15.76
CA ILE A 269 0.76 12.10 15.21
C ILE A 269 1.53 12.27 13.90
N ALA A 270 2.80 11.86 13.87
CA ALA A 270 3.63 11.94 12.67
C ALA A 270 3.06 11.10 11.52
N GLY A 271 2.65 9.86 11.79
CA GLY A 271 2.03 8.98 10.80
C GLY A 271 0.71 9.54 10.23
N PHE A 272 -0.12 10.20 11.05
CA PHE A 272 -1.41 10.75 10.63
C PHE A 272 -1.33 12.15 10.02
N ALA A 273 -0.23 12.88 10.20
CA ALA A 273 -0.13 14.29 9.82
C ALA A 273 -0.44 14.56 8.33
N PRO A 274 0.06 13.79 7.33
CA PRO A 274 -0.26 14.02 5.93
C PRO A 274 -1.76 13.88 5.63
N LEU A 275 -2.41 12.85 6.21
CA LEU A 275 -3.84 12.62 6.05
C LEU A 275 -4.66 13.70 6.74
N ALA A 276 -4.27 14.09 7.96
CA ALA A 276 -4.92 15.17 8.70
C ALA A 276 -4.87 16.50 7.93
N SER A 277 -3.72 16.83 7.33
CA SER A 277 -3.54 18.02 6.50
C SER A 277 -4.43 17.97 5.26
N PHE A 278 -4.56 16.82 4.61
CA PHE A 278 -5.45 16.66 3.46
C PHE A 278 -6.94 16.75 3.84
N LEU A 279 -7.37 16.10 4.91
CA LEU A 279 -8.75 16.18 5.39
C LEU A 279 -9.12 17.61 5.83
N GLU A 280 -8.16 18.37 6.37
CA GLU A 280 -8.31 19.81 6.61
C GLU A 280 -8.53 20.58 5.31
N GLU A 281 -7.65 20.37 4.32
CA GLU A 281 -7.67 21.03 3.01
C GLU A 281 -9.02 20.87 2.31
N VAL A 282 -9.55 19.64 2.24
CA VAL A 282 -10.87 19.38 1.63
C VAL A 282 -12.04 19.65 2.58
N GLY A 283 -11.75 20.05 3.82
CA GLY A 283 -12.73 20.40 4.84
C GLY A 283 -13.64 19.24 5.27
N LEU A 284 -13.05 18.04 5.35
CA LEU A 284 -13.63 16.81 5.88
C LEU A 284 -13.02 16.43 7.25
N LEU A 285 -12.34 17.37 7.92
CA LEU A 285 -11.93 17.21 9.32
C LEU A 285 -12.82 18.04 10.26
N GLY A 286 -14.00 17.49 10.56
CA GLY A 286 -15.02 18.10 11.42
C GLY A 286 -14.66 18.11 12.90
N PRO A 287 -15.44 18.84 13.73
CA PRO A 287 -15.13 19.03 15.15
C PRO A 287 -15.18 17.74 15.99
N ILE A 288 -16.14 16.84 15.71
CA ILE A 288 -16.26 15.55 16.40
C ILE A 288 -15.10 14.64 15.97
N ALA A 289 -14.78 14.61 14.67
CA ALA A 289 -13.63 13.86 14.17
C ALA A 289 -12.34 14.28 14.86
N ARG A 290 -12.04 15.59 14.91
CA ARG A 290 -10.87 16.12 15.62
C ARG A 290 -10.82 15.66 17.06
N ARG A 291 -11.95 15.73 17.77
CA ARG A 291 -12.03 15.31 19.17
C ARG A 291 -11.69 13.83 19.33
N LEU A 292 -12.21 12.96 18.46
CA LEU A 292 -11.96 11.53 18.50
C LEU A 292 -10.51 11.18 18.14
N TRP A 293 -9.94 11.79 17.09
CA TRP A 293 -8.54 11.60 16.71
C TRP A 293 -7.57 12.08 17.81
N ARG A 294 -7.83 13.26 18.39
CA ARG A 294 -7.04 13.83 19.49
C ARG A 294 -7.12 12.97 20.75
N ARG A 295 -8.33 12.52 21.14
CA ARG A 295 -8.51 11.56 22.25
C ARG A 295 -7.82 10.21 21.99
N SER A 296 -7.63 9.86 20.71
CA SER A 296 -7.03 8.59 20.33
C SER A 296 -5.49 8.64 20.27
N GLY A 297 -4.89 9.83 20.26
CA GLY A 297 -3.44 10.04 20.21
C GLY A 297 -2.88 10.35 18.82
N PHE A 298 -3.73 10.69 17.84
CA PHE A 298 -3.31 10.92 16.44
C PHE A 298 -3.27 12.40 16.05
N LEU A 299 -3.84 13.30 16.86
CA LEU A 299 -3.75 14.73 16.64
C LEU A 299 -3.06 15.42 17.82
N PRO A 300 -2.24 16.46 17.57
CA PRO A 300 -1.65 17.25 18.63
C PRO A 300 -2.73 18.04 19.38
N GLY A 301 -2.40 18.48 20.60
CA GLY A 301 -3.28 19.36 21.40
C GLY A 301 -3.56 20.71 20.73
N GLY A 302 -2.68 21.16 19.82
CA GLY A 302 -2.73 22.45 19.14
C GLY A 302 -3.23 22.41 17.69
N LYS A 303 -2.80 23.41 16.89
CA LYS A 303 -3.09 23.49 15.45
C LYS A 303 -2.41 22.35 14.71
N ILE A 304 -3.03 21.91 13.61
CA ILE A 304 -2.45 20.94 12.68
C ILE A 304 -1.46 21.71 11.82
N ALA A 305 -0.19 21.30 11.82
CA ALA A 305 0.80 21.84 10.90
C ALA A 305 0.55 21.24 9.51
N PRO A 306 0.68 22.03 8.42
CA PRO A 306 0.68 21.48 7.07
C PRO A 306 1.74 20.39 6.96
N ALA A 307 1.37 19.25 6.40
CA ALA A 307 2.26 18.12 6.21
C ALA A 307 2.11 17.58 4.79
N THR A 308 3.24 17.36 4.12
CA THR A 308 3.29 16.71 2.82
C THR A 308 3.61 15.24 3.00
N ARG A 309 3.14 14.43 2.04
CA ARG A 309 3.54 13.04 1.94
C ARG A 309 4.95 12.99 1.35
N ALA A 310 5.84 12.19 1.93
CA ALA A 310 7.16 11.96 1.36
C ALA A 310 7.02 11.21 0.03
N GLU A 311 7.51 11.79 -1.06
CA GLU A 311 7.54 11.15 -2.38
C GLU A 311 8.69 10.15 -2.45
N ILE A 312 8.47 8.99 -3.07
CA ILE A 312 9.57 8.10 -3.45
C ILE A 312 9.98 8.54 -4.86
N ALA A 313 11.27 8.81 -5.06
CA ALA A 313 11.80 9.09 -6.39
C ALA A 313 11.49 7.93 -7.33
N GLU A 314 10.79 8.21 -8.42
CA GLU A 314 10.37 7.21 -9.40
C GLU A 314 11.42 7.07 -10.51
N PRO A 315 11.98 5.88 -10.78
CA PRO A 315 12.60 5.61 -12.07
C PRO A 315 11.50 5.53 -13.14
N GLU A 316 11.68 6.26 -14.25
CA GLU A 316 10.67 6.49 -15.29
C GLU A 316 10.68 5.45 -16.43
N ASP A 317 11.21 4.25 -16.23
CA ASP A 317 11.54 3.38 -17.36
C ASP A 317 10.35 2.52 -17.85
N LEU A 318 9.52 3.10 -18.73
CA LEU A 318 8.56 2.37 -19.55
C LEU A 318 8.91 2.53 -21.01
N TYR A 319 9.05 1.40 -21.68
CA TYR A 319 9.13 1.32 -23.11
C TYR A 319 7.82 0.77 -23.69
N ASP A 320 7.15 1.52 -24.56
CA ASP A 320 6.01 1.05 -25.36
C ASP A 320 6.34 1.36 -26.82
N GLY A 321 6.53 0.31 -27.60
CA GLY A 321 7.03 0.48 -28.96
C GLY A 321 7.42 -0.82 -29.63
N PRO A 322 8.02 -0.72 -30.83
CA PRO A 322 8.49 -1.87 -31.58
C PRO A 322 9.73 -2.52 -30.94
N ALA A 323 9.77 -3.84 -30.95
CA ALA A 323 10.91 -4.65 -30.56
C ALA A 323 11.05 -5.83 -31.52
N THR A 324 12.13 -6.60 -31.39
CA THR A 324 12.22 -7.93 -31.98
C THR A 324 12.37 -9.00 -30.92
N ILE A 325 11.69 -10.13 -31.10
CA ILE A 325 11.84 -11.32 -30.27
C ILE A 325 12.33 -12.47 -31.14
N ASP A 326 13.52 -12.98 -30.84
CA ASP A 326 14.26 -13.96 -31.67
C ASP A 326 14.24 -13.58 -33.17
N GLY A 327 14.42 -12.28 -33.45
CA GLY A 327 14.45 -11.71 -34.79
C GLY A 327 13.08 -11.40 -35.43
N ARG A 328 11.96 -11.66 -34.74
CA ARG A 328 10.61 -11.32 -35.23
C ARG A 328 10.17 -9.95 -34.73
N GLU A 329 9.74 -9.07 -35.62
CA GLU A 329 9.17 -7.77 -35.24
C GLU A 329 7.86 -7.95 -34.47
N VAL A 330 7.79 -7.27 -33.34
CA VAL A 330 6.67 -7.30 -32.41
C VAL A 330 6.47 -5.91 -31.79
N ARG A 331 5.28 -5.61 -31.32
CA ARG A 331 5.04 -4.51 -30.40
C ARG A 331 5.11 -5.05 -28.99
N VAL A 332 5.86 -4.34 -28.16
CA VAL A 332 6.00 -4.68 -26.74
C VAL A 332 5.66 -3.49 -25.87
N ARG A 333 5.22 -3.81 -24.64
CA ARG A 333 5.23 -2.87 -23.53
C ARG A 333 6.10 -3.45 -22.43
N LEU A 334 7.26 -2.86 -22.20
CA LEU A 334 8.27 -3.29 -21.24
C LEU A 334 8.44 -2.26 -20.12
N ALA A 335 8.57 -2.73 -18.89
CA ALA A 335 8.90 -1.91 -17.73
C ALA A 335 9.85 -2.68 -16.82
N GLY A 336 10.62 -1.96 -16.00
CA GLY A 336 11.48 -2.60 -15.02
C GLY A 336 11.81 -1.73 -13.83
N HIS A 337 12.55 -2.31 -12.91
CA HIS A 337 13.04 -1.68 -11.69
C HIS A 337 14.38 -2.27 -11.28
N LEU A 338 15.22 -1.47 -10.62
CA LEU A 338 16.40 -2.00 -9.95
C LEU A 338 15.97 -2.78 -8.69
N ASP A 339 16.39 -4.03 -8.58
CA ASP A 339 16.22 -4.83 -7.38
C ASP A 339 17.42 -4.66 -6.45
N PRO A 340 17.22 -4.09 -5.24
CA PRO A 340 18.31 -3.84 -4.31
C PRO A 340 18.79 -5.09 -3.55
N ILE A 341 18.12 -6.24 -3.69
CA ILE A 341 18.51 -7.49 -3.02
C ILE A 341 19.66 -8.15 -3.76
N ASP A 342 19.52 -8.32 -5.08
CA ASP A 342 20.55 -8.90 -5.93
C ASP A 342 21.38 -7.85 -6.68
N GLY A 343 21.01 -6.57 -6.59
CA GLY A 343 21.66 -5.46 -7.27
C GLY A 343 21.40 -5.43 -8.78
N GLN A 344 20.45 -6.23 -9.29
CA GLN A 344 20.17 -6.37 -10.72
C GLN A 344 18.91 -5.62 -11.11
N TYR A 345 18.83 -5.20 -12.37
CA TYR A 345 17.64 -4.57 -12.91
C TYR A 345 16.67 -5.65 -13.41
N HIS A 346 15.49 -5.77 -12.82
CA HIS A 346 14.47 -6.72 -13.24
C HIS A 346 13.46 -6.02 -14.13
N TRP A 347 13.10 -6.65 -15.23
CA TRP A 347 12.19 -6.07 -16.21
C TRP A 347 11.24 -7.12 -16.76
N ARG A 348 10.07 -6.68 -17.19
CA ARG A 348 9.02 -7.54 -17.73
C ARG A 348 8.21 -6.79 -18.75
N GLY A 349 7.40 -7.53 -19.49
CA GLY A 349 6.46 -6.89 -20.39
C GLY A 349 5.52 -7.84 -21.09
N THR A 350 4.68 -7.24 -21.91
CA THR A 350 3.71 -7.94 -22.75
C THR A 350 4.11 -7.75 -24.20
N VAL A 351 4.04 -8.86 -24.93
CA VAL A 351 4.15 -8.93 -26.38
C VAL A 351 2.74 -9.05 -26.93
N PHE A 352 2.36 -8.16 -27.84
CA PHE A 352 0.97 -8.07 -28.31
C PHE A 352 0.67 -9.00 -29.50
N GLU A 353 1.70 -9.49 -30.18
CA GLU A 353 1.59 -10.33 -31.34
C GLU A 353 1.14 -11.75 -31.00
N THR A 354 0.28 -12.28 -31.87
CA THR A 354 -0.23 -13.65 -31.74
C THR A 354 0.74 -14.64 -32.36
N LEU A 355 1.13 -15.65 -31.59
CA LEU A 355 1.86 -16.82 -32.08
C LEU A 355 1.00 -18.06 -31.92
N ASP A 356 1.08 -18.99 -32.85
CA ASP A 356 0.37 -20.29 -32.79
C ASP A 356 0.85 -21.12 -31.59
N GLU A 357 2.15 -21.08 -31.31
CA GLU A 357 2.82 -21.69 -30.15
C GLU A 357 3.67 -20.65 -29.41
N LEU A 358 3.77 -20.79 -28.08
CA LEU A 358 4.67 -19.94 -27.29
C LEU A 358 6.12 -20.20 -27.70
N PRO A 359 6.96 -19.15 -27.79
CA PRO A 359 8.38 -19.35 -28.02
C PRO A 359 9.01 -20.11 -26.85
N ARG A 360 9.96 -20.99 -27.17
CA ARG A 360 10.71 -21.73 -26.14
C ARG A 360 11.59 -20.75 -25.36
N THR A 361 11.57 -20.87 -24.04
CA THR A 361 12.47 -20.09 -23.18
C THR A 361 13.89 -20.69 -23.21
N PRO A 362 14.96 -19.87 -23.15
CA PRO A 362 14.98 -18.41 -23.15
C PRO A 362 14.75 -17.79 -24.53
N VAL A 363 14.19 -16.57 -24.57
CA VAL A 363 14.02 -15.75 -25.78
C VAL A 363 14.95 -14.55 -25.75
N THR A 364 15.34 -14.07 -26.92
CA THR A 364 16.15 -12.87 -27.10
C THR A 364 15.23 -11.70 -27.44
N VAL A 365 15.27 -10.63 -26.65
CA VAL A 365 14.46 -9.43 -26.85
C VAL A 365 15.38 -8.27 -27.21
N THR A 366 15.09 -7.59 -28.32
CA THR A 366 15.90 -6.48 -28.81
C THR A 366 15.03 -5.24 -29.04
N VAL A 367 15.45 -4.09 -28.50
CA VAL A 367 14.87 -2.77 -28.81
C VAL A 367 15.97 -1.86 -29.33
N GLY A 368 15.86 -1.44 -30.58
CA GLY A 368 16.94 -0.71 -31.25
C GLY A 368 18.24 -1.53 -31.27
N GLU A 369 19.30 -1.01 -30.66
CA GLU A 369 20.62 -1.67 -30.58
C GLU A 369 20.81 -2.51 -29.31
N ARG A 370 19.86 -2.46 -28.36
CA ARG A 370 19.98 -3.14 -27.07
C ARG A 370 19.28 -4.48 -27.08
N THR A 371 19.95 -5.51 -26.58
CA THR A 371 19.45 -6.88 -26.57
C THR A 371 19.57 -7.47 -25.17
N ALA A 372 18.54 -8.20 -24.73
CA ALA A 372 18.50 -8.87 -23.44
C ALA A 372 17.80 -10.23 -23.55
N THR A 373 18.18 -11.16 -22.67
CA THR A 373 17.55 -12.49 -22.59
C THR A 373 16.36 -12.45 -21.63
N ALA A 374 15.25 -13.06 -22.03
CA ALA A 374 14.03 -13.15 -21.21
C ALA A 374 13.45 -14.57 -21.17
N ARG A 375 12.59 -14.79 -20.19
CA ARG A 375 11.74 -15.96 -20.06
C ARG A 375 10.33 -15.62 -20.48
N VAL A 376 9.68 -16.52 -21.22
CA VAL A 376 8.25 -16.44 -21.51
C VAL A 376 7.51 -17.01 -20.29
N THR A 377 6.62 -16.22 -19.70
CA THR A 377 5.95 -16.57 -18.43
C THR A 377 4.52 -17.04 -18.62
N GLU A 378 3.79 -16.49 -19.58
CA GLU A 378 2.36 -16.79 -19.77
C GLU A 378 1.88 -16.45 -21.20
N ARG A 379 0.91 -17.21 -21.74
CA ARG A 379 0.18 -16.87 -22.97
C ARG A 379 -1.15 -16.19 -22.63
N SER A 380 -1.43 -15.05 -23.24
CA SER A 380 -2.74 -14.42 -23.20
C SER A 380 -3.74 -15.16 -24.08
N GLN A 381 -5.00 -15.23 -23.65
CA GLN A 381 -6.09 -15.77 -24.46
C GLN A 381 -6.35 -14.96 -25.74
N GLN A 382 -5.88 -13.71 -25.80
CA GLN A 382 -5.95 -12.84 -26.98
C GLN A 382 -4.77 -13.01 -27.94
N GLY A 383 -3.95 -14.05 -27.73
CA GLY A 383 -2.86 -14.43 -28.63
C GLY A 383 -1.47 -13.92 -28.24
N GLY A 384 -1.38 -12.77 -27.55
CA GLY A 384 -0.13 -12.23 -27.01
C GLY A 384 0.50 -13.08 -25.89
N TYR A 385 1.66 -12.67 -25.38
CA TYR A 385 2.35 -13.40 -24.30
C TYR A 385 3.19 -12.48 -23.41
N ALA A 386 3.45 -12.92 -22.17
CA ALA A 386 4.23 -12.21 -21.18
C ALA A 386 5.68 -12.69 -21.15
N ILE A 387 6.61 -11.76 -20.92
CA ILE A 387 8.05 -12.00 -20.82
C ILE A 387 8.65 -11.32 -19.58
N SER A 388 9.70 -11.90 -19.02
CA SER A 388 10.46 -11.33 -17.89
C SER A 388 11.96 -11.60 -18.03
N GLY A 389 12.80 -10.62 -17.70
CA GLY A 389 14.26 -10.74 -17.68
C GLY A 389 14.90 -10.02 -16.48
N ALA A 390 16.17 -10.31 -16.26
CA ALA A 390 16.99 -9.69 -15.22
C ALA A 390 18.32 -9.19 -15.81
N GLY A 391 18.91 -8.17 -15.20
CA GLY A 391 20.09 -7.47 -15.72
C GLY A 391 19.73 -6.29 -16.64
N LEU A 392 20.67 -5.90 -17.50
CA LEU A 392 20.48 -4.73 -18.38
C LEU A 392 19.22 -4.93 -19.26
N PRO A 393 18.22 -4.03 -19.19
CA PRO A 393 17.02 -4.18 -19.99
C PRO A 393 17.29 -3.90 -21.47
N PRO A 394 16.46 -4.43 -22.39
CA PRO A 394 16.62 -4.18 -23.80
C PRO A 394 16.19 -2.76 -24.18
N PHE A 395 15.63 -1.95 -23.27
CA PHE A 395 15.17 -0.58 -23.54
C PHE A 395 16.05 0.49 -22.88
N PRO A 396 16.01 1.76 -23.35
CA PRO A 396 16.62 2.89 -22.67
C PRO A 396 16.12 3.03 -21.23
N LEU A 397 17.06 3.20 -20.30
CA LEU A 397 16.78 3.69 -18.95
C LEU A 397 16.80 5.22 -19.05
N THR A 398 15.75 5.88 -18.59
CA THR A 398 15.55 7.33 -18.63
C THR A 398 16.01 8.02 -17.35
#